data_AF-F2D4I4-F1
#
_entry.id   AF-F2D4I4-F1
#
_cell.length_a   1.000
_cell.length_b   1.000
_cell.length_c   1.000
_cell.angle_alpha   90.00
_cell.angle_beta   90.00
_cell.angle_gamma   90.00
#
_symmetry.space_group_name_H-M   'P 1'
#
loop_
_entity.id
_entity.type
_entity.pdbx_description
1 polymer ?
#
loop_
_entity_poly.entity_id
_entity_poly.type
_entity_poly.pdbx_seq_one_letter_code
_entity_poly.pdbx_strand_id
1 'polypeptide(L)'
;MASTVPFSPAKVQMFQATNCHGHAGFGSSFAVPRTGPRPRSVAVRVSSEQEAAATVRAPSGRSIEECEADAVAGRFPAPAAFVRPKAPDGTPEIRPLDMAKRPRRNRRSPALRAAFQETSISPANLVLPLFIHEGEEDAPIGAMPGCFRLGWQHGLLAEVYKARDVGVNSFVLFPKVPDALKSPTGVEAYNDNGLVPRTIRLLKDKFPDIIVYTDVALDPYSSDGHDGIVREDGVILNDETVYQLCKQAVSQARAGADVVSPSDMMDGRVGAIRSALDAEGFNDVSIMSYTAKYASSFYGPFREALDSNPRFGDKKTYQMNPANYREALLETAADEAEGADILLVKPGLPYLDIIRLLRDNSALPIAAYQVSGEYSMIKAGGALNMIDEEKVMMESLMCLRRAGADVILTYFARQAAAVLCGMGSAK
;
A
#
# COMPACT_ATOMS: atom_id res chain seq x y z
N MET A 1 25.78 0.04 46.59
CA MET A 1 25.78 -0.13 45.12
C MET A 1 24.37 0.12 44.61
N ALA A 2 24.13 1.27 44.00
CA ALA A 2 23.03 1.55 43.08
C ALA A 2 23.27 2.99 42.59
N SER A 3 23.81 3.11 41.39
CA SER A 3 24.15 4.38 40.75
C SER A 3 22.89 4.95 40.09
N THR A 4 22.51 6.14 40.51
CA THR A 4 21.52 7.00 39.86
C THR A 4 22.25 7.97 38.94
N VAL A 5 21.91 7.96 37.65
CA VAL A 5 22.41 8.93 36.66
C VAL A 5 21.22 9.81 36.24
N PRO A 6 21.27 11.14 36.44
CA PRO A 6 20.30 12.05 35.85
C PRO A 6 20.80 12.52 34.48
N PHE A 7 19.97 12.36 33.45
CA PHE A 7 20.19 12.96 32.13
C PHE A 7 19.67 14.40 32.11
N SER A 8 20.53 15.34 31.69
CA SER A 8 20.21 16.75 31.44
C SER A 8 20.19 16.99 29.92
N PRO A 9 19.22 17.73 29.35
CA PRO A 9 19.16 17.99 27.92
C PRO A 9 20.12 19.13 27.52
N ALA A 10 21.01 18.83 26.58
CA ALA A 10 21.90 19.81 25.97
C ALA A 10 21.14 20.69 24.97
N LYS A 11 21.41 22.00 25.09
CA LYS A 11 20.97 23.11 24.25
C LYS A 11 21.35 22.89 22.78
N VAL A 12 20.39 23.05 21.87
CA VAL A 12 20.67 23.33 20.45
C VAL A 12 20.31 24.79 20.20
N GLN A 13 21.32 25.58 19.85
CA GLN A 13 21.21 26.99 19.48
C GLN A 13 20.49 27.13 18.14
N MET A 14 19.48 27.99 18.12
CA MET A 14 18.90 28.56 16.90
C MET A 14 19.94 29.47 16.21
N PHE A 15 20.12 29.29 14.91
CA PHE A 15 20.72 30.32 14.07
C PHE A 15 19.62 31.22 13.51
N GLN A 16 19.57 32.45 14.03
CA GLN A 16 18.97 33.60 13.36
C GLN A 16 19.94 34.10 12.29
N ALA A 17 19.41 34.38 11.10
CA ALA A 17 20.00 35.35 10.20
C ALA A 17 18.86 36.20 9.62
N THR A 18 18.75 37.43 10.11
CA THR A 18 17.87 38.48 9.62
C THR A 18 18.64 39.49 8.77
N ASN A 19 17.92 40.00 7.75
CA ASN A 19 18.10 41.26 7.00
C ASN A 19 19.19 41.24 5.91
N CYS A 20 18.96 41.76 4.70
CA CYS A 20 18.56 43.15 4.42
C CYS A 20 17.71 43.36 3.14
N HIS A 21 16.99 44.48 3.15
CA HIS A 21 16.16 45.09 2.11
C HIS A 21 16.83 45.37 0.74
N GLY A 22 16.02 45.42 -0.31
CA GLY A 22 16.35 46.06 -1.59
C GLY A 22 15.21 45.98 -2.63
N HIS A 23 14.71 47.14 -3.06
CA HIS A 23 13.48 47.41 -3.82
C HIS A 23 13.39 46.94 -5.30
N ALA A 24 12.11 46.80 -5.72
CA ALA A 24 11.46 47.30 -6.96
C ALA A 24 11.22 46.35 -8.16
N GLY A 25 9.92 46.06 -8.37
CA GLY A 25 9.17 46.49 -9.57
C GLY A 25 9.13 45.54 -10.78
N PHE A 26 8.02 44.83 -10.97
CA PHE A 26 7.62 44.37 -12.31
C PHE A 26 6.10 44.47 -12.52
N GLY A 27 5.72 45.26 -13.53
CA GLY A 27 4.38 45.35 -14.06
C GLY A 27 4.11 44.32 -15.16
N SER A 28 2.83 43.98 -15.29
CA SER A 28 2.10 43.47 -16.46
C SER A 28 2.79 42.50 -17.42
N SER A 29 2.24 41.29 -17.56
CA SER A 29 1.34 40.93 -18.68
C SER A 29 1.16 39.41 -18.78
N PHE A 30 -0.05 39.03 -19.18
CA PHE A 30 -0.52 37.66 -19.39
C PHE A 30 0.27 36.91 -20.47
N ALA A 31 0.66 35.67 -20.18
CA ALA A 31 0.77 34.60 -21.17
C ALA A 31 0.72 33.23 -20.47
N VAL A 32 -0.39 32.51 -20.65
CA VAL A 32 -0.53 31.09 -20.26
C VAL A 32 0.15 30.23 -21.32
N PRO A 33 1.16 29.40 -21.00
CA PRO A 33 1.65 28.40 -21.95
C PRO A 33 0.72 27.19 -21.90
N ARG A 34 0.07 26.90 -23.03
CA ARG A 34 -0.59 25.61 -23.27
C ARG A 34 0.47 24.50 -23.22
N THR A 35 0.44 23.66 -22.19
CA THR A 35 1.22 22.42 -22.15
C THR A 35 0.35 21.29 -22.71
N GLY A 36 0.75 20.75 -23.87
CA GLY A 36 0.17 19.53 -24.43
C GLY A 36 0.48 18.30 -23.57
N PRO A 37 -0.16 17.15 -23.83
CA PRO A 37 0.01 15.94 -23.05
C PRO A 37 1.47 15.46 -23.12
N ARG A 38 2.11 15.31 -21.94
CA ARG A 38 3.46 14.75 -21.84
C ARG A 38 3.43 13.28 -22.26
N PRO A 39 4.38 12.82 -23.11
CA PRO A 39 4.49 11.41 -23.43
C PRO A 39 4.81 10.63 -22.15
N ARG A 40 4.07 9.55 -21.89
CA ARG A 40 4.38 8.58 -20.83
C ARG A 40 5.77 8.02 -21.11
N SER A 41 6.78 8.43 -20.34
CA SER A 41 8.10 7.84 -20.40
C SER A 41 8.04 6.44 -19.78
N VAL A 42 8.36 5.43 -20.57
CA VAL A 42 8.73 4.12 -20.03
C VAL A 42 10.10 4.33 -19.39
N ALA A 43 10.14 4.37 -18.05
CA ALA A 43 11.40 4.39 -17.31
C ALA A 43 12.05 3.00 -17.45
N VAL A 44 12.87 2.82 -18.48
CA VAL A 44 13.79 1.69 -18.53
C VAL A 44 14.90 1.99 -17.54
N ARG A 45 14.91 1.26 -16.42
CA ARG A 45 15.98 1.31 -15.44
C ARG A 45 17.25 0.79 -16.11
N VAL A 46 18.12 1.69 -16.56
CA VAL A 46 19.52 1.34 -16.82
C VAL A 46 20.11 1.07 -15.44
N SER A 47 20.48 -0.18 -15.16
CA SER A 47 21.13 -0.55 -13.90
C SER A 47 22.30 0.41 -13.65
N SER A 48 22.35 1.06 -12.48
CA SER A 48 23.54 1.80 -12.09
C SER A 48 24.73 0.85 -12.15
N GLU A 49 25.83 1.28 -12.77
CA GLU A 49 27.03 0.45 -12.98
C GLU A 49 27.59 -0.10 -11.65
N GLN A 50 27.22 0.50 -10.51
CA GLN A 50 27.68 0.15 -9.17
C GLN A 50 27.12 -1.18 -8.65
N GLU A 51 25.90 -1.61 -8.99
CA GLU A 51 25.39 -2.94 -8.58
C GLU A 51 25.84 -4.06 -9.55
N ALA A 52 26.19 -3.69 -10.78
CA ALA A 52 26.71 -4.60 -11.81
C ALA A 52 28.22 -4.92 -11.63
N ALA A 53 28.93 -4.12 -10.82
CA ALA A 53 30.38 -4.13 -10.73
C ALA A 53 31.00 -5.45 -10.25
N ALA A 54 30.26 -6.31 -9.54
CA ALA A 54 30.83 -7.54 -9.02
C ALA A 54 30.93 -8.69 -10.05
N THR A 55 30.23 -8.62 -11.21
CA THR A 55 30.23 -9.73 -12.19
C THR A 55 30.08 -9.34 -13.66
N VAL A 56 29.92 -8.07 -14.01
CA VAL A 56 29.83 -7.65 -15.42
C VAL A 56 31.23 -7.44 -16.00
N ARG A 57 31.49 -8.13 -17.12
CA ARG A 57 32.72 -8.02 -17.90
C ARG A 57 32.90 -6.56 -18.34
N ALA A 58 34.09 -5.99 -18.11
CA ALA A 58 34.41 -4.66 -18.62
C ALA A 58 34.19 -4.61 -20.16
N PRO A 59 33.58 -3.53 -20.69
CA PRO A 59 33.45 -3.33 -22.12
C PRO A 59 34.81 -3.45 -22.81
N SER A 60 34.84 -3.86 -24.08
CA SER A 60 36.11 -4.12 -24.80
C SER A 60 36.99 -2.89 -25.03
N GLY A 61 36.63 -1.71 -24.52
CA GLY A 61 37.32 -0.43 -24.73
C GLY A 61 37.22 0.12 -26.16
N ARG A 62 36.85 -0.72 -27.13
CA ARG A 62 36.61 -0.37 -28.54
C ARG A 62 35.34 0.45 -28.73
N SER A 63 35.37 1.39 -29.67
CA SER A 63 34.19 2.17 -30.06
C SER A 63 33.19 1.29 -30.83
N ILE A 64 31.95 1.78 -30.95
CA ILE A 64 30.91 1.09 -31.74
C ILE A 64 31.34 1.06 -33.21
N GLU A 65 31.88 2.15 -33.72
CA GLU A 65 32.34 2.33 -35.10
C GLU A 65 33.50 1.37 -35.43
N GLU A 66 34.43 1.15 -34.49
CA GLU A 66 35.50 0.16 -34.64
C GLU A 66 34.94 -1.27 -34.70
N CYS A 67 33.95 -1.59 -33.86
CA CYS A 67 33.28 -2.88 -33.87
C CYS A 67 32.50 -3.12 -35.17
N GLU A 68 31.84 -2.08 -35.70
CA GLU A 68 31.11 -2.11 -36.96
C GLU A 68 32.04 -2.27 -38.17
N ALA A 69 33.13 -1.51 -38.22
CA ALA A 69 34.14 -1.61 -39.28
C ALA A 69 34.78 -3.01 -39.32
N ASP A 70 35.04 -3.60 -38.16
CA ASP A 70 35.52 -4.99 -38.05
C ASP A 70 34.46 -6.01 -38.50
N ALA A 71 33.20 -5.83 -38.11
CA ALA A 71 32.11 -6.71 -38.53
C ALA A 71 31.90 -6.68 -40.06
N VAL A 72 31.91 -5.49 -40.66
CA VAL A 72 31.81 -5.30 -42.13
C VAL A 72 33.00 -5.93 -42.85
N ALA A 73 34.20 -5.85 -42.25
CA ALA A 73 35.40 -6.49 -42.78
C ALA A 73 35.50 -8.00 -42.46
N GLY A 74 34.48 -8.61 -41.86
CA GLY A 74 34.46 -10.03 -41.47
C GLY A 74 35.40 -10.40 -40.31
N ARG A 75 35.97 -9.41 -39.62
CA ARG A 75 36.85 -9.58 -38.46
C ARG A 75 36.05 -9.69 -37.18
N PHE A 76 35.43 -10.85 -36.95
CA PHE A 76 34.82 -11.13 -35.66
C PHE A 76 35.88 -11.61 -34.68
N PRO A 77 36.14 -10.91 -33.56
CA PRO A 77 36.96 -11.47 -32.51
C PRO A 77 36.30 -12.75 -32.02
N ALA A 78 37.09 -13.81 -31.81
CA ALA A 78 36.58 -15.03 -31.22
C ALA A 78 35.86 -14.69 -29.91
N PRO A 79 34.68 -15.28 -29.64
CA PRO A 79 34.01 -15.06 -28.37
C PRO A 79 35.00 -15.40 -27.27
N ALA A 80 35.26 -14.43 -26.39
CA ALA A 80 36.29 -14.62 -25.38
C ALA A 80 36.00 -15.89 -24.60
N ALA A 81 37.05 -16.71 -24.43
CA ALA A 81 36.94 -17.93 -23.66
C ALA A 81 36.34 -17.59 -22.29
N PHE A 82 35.34 -18.36 -21.86
CA PHE A 82 34.80 -18.26 -20.51
C PHE A 82 35.90 -18.63 -19.53
N VAL A 83 36.66 -17.64 -19.06
CA VAL A 83 37.62 -17.82 -17.95
C VAL A 83 36.77 -18.02 -16.71
N ARG A 84 36.58 -19.29 -16.31
CA ARG A 84 35.98 -19.58 -15.00
C ARG A 84 36.97 -19.12 -13.94
N PRO A 85 36.52 -18.34 -12.94
CA PRO A 85 37.35 -18.06 -11.79
C PRO A 85 37.92 -19.36 -11.21
N LYS A 86 39.18 -19.35 -10.78
CA LYS A 86 39.77 -20.49 -10.09
C LYS A 86 38.91 -20.81 -8.87
N ALA A 87 38.56 -22.08 -8.69
CA ALA A 87 37.87 -22.52 -7.48
C ALA A 87 38.77 -22.29 -6.24
N PRO A 88 38.19 -22.11 -5.04
CA PRO A 88 38.98 -22.05 -3.80
C PRO A 88 39.91 -23.26 -3.66
N ASP A 89 41.09 -23.05 -3.10
CA ASP A 89 42.02 -24.15 -2.84
C ASP A 89 41.36 -25.19 -1.89
N GLY A 90 41.62 -26.48 -2.13
CA GLY A 90 40.93 -27.58 -1.43
C GLY A 90 39.56 -27.95 -1.98
N THR A 91 39.08 -27.30 -3.07
CA THR A 91 37.89 -27.75 -3.79
C THR A 91 38.11 -29.17 -4.33
N PRO A 92 37.25 -30.15 -4.02
CA PRO A 92 37.44 -31.53 -4.46
C PRO A 92 37.29 -31.66 -5.99
N GLU A 93 38.17 -32.45 -6.60
CA GLU A 93 38.04 -32.84 -7.99
C GLU A 93 37.00 -33.96 -8.12
N ILE A 94 35.88 -33.64 -8.76
CA ILE A 94 34.78 -34.58 -8.98
C ILE A 94 34.45 -34.69 -10.47
N ARG A 95 33.96 -35.85 -10.89
CA ARG A 95 33.31 -35.97 -12.21
C ARG A 95 32.00 -35.19 -12.18
N PRO A 96 31.68 -34.39 -13.23
CA PRO A 96 30.39 -33.72 -13.30
C PRO A 96 29.23 -34.70 -13.24
N LEU A 97 28.18 -34.35 -12.50
CA LEU A 97 26.94 -35.13 -12.46
C LEU A 97 26.32 -35.21 -13.85
N ASP A 98 25.88 -36.41 -14.24
CA ASP A 98 25.13 -36.64 -15.47
C ASP A 98 23.66 -36.23 -15.27
N MET A 99 23.31 -35.04 -15.77
CA MET A 99 21.96 -34.50 -15.65
C MET A 99 21.62 -33.53 -16.79
N ALA A 100 20.46 -33.75 -17.40
CA ALA A 100 19.94 -32.90 -18.47
C ALA A 100 19.32 -31.58 -17.93
N LYS A 101 18.51 -31.66 -16.86
CA LYS A 101 17.80 -30.52 -16.27
C LYS A 101 18.67 -29.78 -15.26
N ARG A 102 18.92 -28.48 -15.50
CA ARG A 102 19.70 -27.62 -14.60
C ARG A 102 19.01 -26.27 -14.39
N PRO A 103 18.04 -26.15 -13.47
CA PRO A 103 17.28 -24.91 -13.24
C PRO A 103 18.16 -23.68 -12.94
N ARG A 104 19.37 -23.87 -12.37
CA ARG A 104 20.36 -22.80 -12.16
C ARG A 104 20.78 -22.07 -13.44
N ARG A 105 20.59 -22.67 -14.63
CA ARG A 105 20.88 -22.02 -15.93
C ARG A 105 20.05 -20.74 -16.12
N ASN A 106 18.79 -20.74 -15.67
CA ASN A 106 17.90 -19.58 -15.75
C ASN A 106 18.23 -18.51 -14.69
N ARG A 107 19.07 -18.85 -13.70
CA ARG A 107 19.46 -17.95 -12.59
C ARG A 107 20.90 -17.46 -12.71
N ARG A 108 21.56 -17.67 -13.84
CA ARG A 108 23.01 -17.43 -14.02
C ARG A 108 23.41 -15.96 -13.91
N SER A 109 22.59 -15.05 -14.42
CA SER A 109 22.90 -13.61 -14.45
C SER A 109 21.66 -12.79 -14.07
N PRO A 110 21.85 -11.53 -13.63
CA PRO A 110 20.74 -10.61 -13.41
C PRO A 110 19.83 -10.49 -14.63
N ALA A 111 20.40 -10.37 -15.84
CA ALA A 111 19.63 -10.29 -17.09
C ALA A 111 18.75 -11.52 -17.34
N LEU A 112 19.25 -12.74 -17.08
CA LEU A 112 18.45 -13.96 -17.23
C LEU A 112 17.35 -14.05 -16.17
N ARG A 113 17.65 -13.67 -14.93
CA ARG A 113 16.64 -13.65 -13.86
C ARG A 113 15.51 -12.66 -14.16
N ALA A 114 15.85 -11.47 -14.66
CA ALA A 114 14.87 -10.46 -15.06
C ALA A 114 14.02 -10.93 -16.27
N ALA A 115 14.64 -11.52 -17.29
CA ALA A 115 13.93 -11.99 -18.48
C ALA A 115 12.93 -13.13 -18.21
N PHE A 116 13.15 -13.91 -17.16
CA PHE A 116 12.30 -15.04 -16.79
C PHE A 116 11.45 -14.78 -15.53
N GLN A 117 11.38 -13.53 -15.08
CA GLN A 117 10.58 -13.15 -13.93
C GLN A 117 9.08 -13.22 -14.28
N GLU A 118 8.32 -13.96 -13.48
CA GLU A 118 6.88 -14.19 -13.72
C GLU A 118 5.99 -13.06 -13.16
N THR A 119 6.47 -12.31 -12.17
CA THR A 119 5.68 -11.32 -11.45
C THR A 119 6.44 -10.00 -11.34
N SER A 120 5.79 -8.89 -11.67
CA SER A 120 6.32 -7.54 -11.48
C SER A 120 5.38 -6.72 -10.61
N ILE A 121 5.94 -5.75 -9.89
CA ILE A 121 5.18 -4.76 -9.13
C ILE A 121 5.50 -3.36 -9.64
N SER A 122 4.49 -2.49 -9.65
CA SER A 122 4.62 -1.07 -9.99
C SER A 122 3.93 -0.21 -8.93
N PRO A 123 4.28 1.08 -8.81
CA PRO A 123 3.58 2.00 -7.90
C PRO A 123 2.06 2.04 -8.12
N ALA A 124 1.59 1.83 -9.36
CA ALA A 124 0.17 1.82 -9.69
C ALA A 124 -0.61 0.65 -9.06
N ASN A 125 0.09 -0.38 -8.56
CA ASN A 125 -0.56 -1.48 -7.82
C ASN A 125 -0.76 -1.16 -6.34
N LEU A 126 -0.23 -0.04 -5.85
CA LEU A 126 -0.18 0.28 -4.43
C LEU A 126 -1.28 1.29 -4.08
N VAL A 127 -2.03 0.98 -3.02
CA VAL A 127 -2.96 1.88 -2.36
C VAL A 127 -2.33 2.26 -1.03
N LEU A 128 -2.19 3.55 -0.74
CA LEU A 128 -1.64 4.06 0.51
C LEU A 128 -2.75 4.29 1.54
N PRO A 129 -2.78 3.55 2.66
CA PRO A 129 -3.63 3.87 3.79
C PRO A 129 -3.19 5.16 4.48
N LEU A 130 -4.15 6.06 4.73
CA LEU A 130 -3.93 7.34 5.39
C LEU A 130 -4.86 7.47 6.60
N PHE A 131 -4.27 7.71 7.77
CA PHE A 131 -5.02 8.05 8.98
C PHE A 131 -5.25 9.56 9.02
N ILE A 132 -6.49 9.98 9.23
CA ILE A 132 -6.86 11.40 9.25
C ILE A 132 -7.53 11.79 10.57
N HIS A 133 -7.34 13.02 11.02
CA HIS A 133 -8.03 13.59 12.18
C HIS A 133 -8.33 15.08 12.00
N GLU A 134 -9.14 15.64 12.91
CA GLU A 134 -9.58 17.04 12.93
C GLU A 134 -8.49 18.05 13.30
N GLY A 135 -7.37 17.60 13.86
CA GLY A 135 -6.31 18.50 14.34
C GLY A 135 -5.50 19.10 13.18
N GLU A 136 -4.83 20.22 13.45
CA GLU A 136 -3.94 20.88 12.47
C GLU A 136 -2.57 20.19 12.36
N GLU A 137 -2.05 19.70 13.48
CA GLU A 137 -0.73 19.09 13.60
C GLU A 137 -0.79 17.57 13.44
N ASP A 138 0.16 17.02 12.69
CA ASP A 138 0.29 15.58 12.50
C ASP A 138 0.76 14.89 13.80
N ALA A 139 0.10 13.80 14.18
CA ALA A 139 0.41 13.05 15.39
C ALA A 139 1.02 11.67 15.05
N PRO A 140 2.22 11.33 15.54
CA PRO A 140 2.82 10.03 15.28
C PRO A 140 2.00 8.88 15.88
N ILE A 141 2.08 7.71 15.24
CA ILE A 141 1.47 6.47 15.73
C ILE A 141 2.58 5.58 16.30
N GLY A 142 2.61 5.41 17.62
CA GLY A 142 3.70 4.72 18.32
C GLY A 142 3.91 3.29 17.83
N ALA A 143 2.84 2.50 17.75
CA ALA A 143 2.91 1.13 17.24
C ALA A 143 3.17 1.01 15.73
N MET A 144 3.18 2.11 14.97
CA MET A 144 3.45 2.12 13.53
C MET A 144 4.52 3.17 13.18
N PRO A 145 5.81 2.89 13.46
CA PRO A 145 6.88 3.84 13.22
C PRO A 145 6.89 4.37 11.78
N GLY A 146 6.92 5.70 11.63
CA GLY A 146 6.86 6.38 10.33
C GLY A 146 5.44 6.64 9.79
N CYS A 147 4.40 6.15 10.47
CA CYS A 147 3.01 6.50 10.18
C CYS A 147 2.50 7.57 11.15
N PHE A 148 1.59 8.41 10.66
CA PHE A 148 1.02 9.54 11.38
C PHE A 148 -0.49 9.55 11.22
N ARG A 149 -1.21 10.03 12.24
CA ARG A 149 -2.54 10.61 12.09
C ARG A 149 -2.31 12.00 11.52
N LEU A 150 -2.76 12.21 10.29
CA LEU A 150 -2.54 13.43 9.55
C LEU A 150 -3.67 14.43 9.79
N GLY A 151 -3.32 15.69 9.98
CA GLY A 151 -4.30 16.76 9.90
C GLY A 151 -4.93 16.76 8.50
N TRP A 152 -6.25 16.70 8.42
CA TRP A 152 -6.96 16.43 7.15
C TRP A 152 -6.77 17.51 6.07
N GLN A 153 -6.18 18.65 6.43
CA GLN A 153 -5.86 19.75 5.52
C GLN A 153 -4.40 19.72 5.09
N HIS A 154 -3.47 20.18 5.93
CA HIS A 154 -2.08 20.40 5.51
C HIS A 154 -1.25 19.12 5.44
N GLY A 155 -1.20 18.34 6.52
CA GLY A 155 -0.43 17.09 6.58
C GLY A 155 -0.89 16.07 5.54
N LEU A 156 -2.21 15.93 5.39
CA LEU A 156 -2.80 15.05 4.38
C LEU A 156 -2.37 15.44 2.95
N LEU A 157 -2.56 16.71 2.56
CA LEU A 157 -2.22 17.15 1.21
C LEU A 157 -0.72 17.01 0.93
N ALA A 158 0.13 17.26 1.92
CA ALA A 158 1.57 17.08 1.79
C ALA A 158 1.95 15.60 1.57
N GLU A 159 1.32 14.65 2.29
CA GLU A 159 1.61 13.23 2.10
C GLU A 159 1.09 12.71 0.76
N VAL A 160 -0.11 13.13 0.33
CA VAL A 160 -0.64 12.81 -1.00
C VAL A 160 0.28 13.34 -2.10
N TYR A 161 0.76 14.58 -1.99
CA TYR A 161 1.72 15.14 -2.95
C TYR A 161 2.99 14.28 -3.06
N LYS A 162 3.61 13.93 -1.92
CA LYS A 162 4.83 13.09 -1.90
C LYS A 162 4.60 11.69 -2.45
N ALA A 163 3.43 11.10 -2.21
CA ALA A 163 3.08 9.78 -2.74
C ALA A 163 2.91 9.81 -4.27
N ARG A 164 2.30 10.88 -4.80
CA ARG A 164 2.15 11.07 -6.25
C ARG A 164 3.48 11.27 -6.97
N ASP A 165 4.44 11.95 -6.34
CA ASP A 165 5.80 12.15 -6.90
C ASP A 165 6.51 10.81 -7.20
N VAL A 166 6.16 9.73 -6.50
CA VAL A 166 6.68 8.38 -6.72
C VAL A 166 5.69 7.46 -7.45
N GLY A 167 4.60 8.00 -7.99
CA GLY A 167 3.62 7.29 -8.81
C GLY A 167 2.50 6.57 -8.04
N VAL A 168 2.39 6.76 -6.72
CA VAL A 168 1.28 6.23 -5.93
C VAL A 168 0.12 7.24 -6.00
N ASN A 169 -0.95 6.88 -6.70
CA ASN A 169 -2.11 7.74 -6.95
C ASN A 169 -3.42 7.18 -6.36
N SER A 170 -3.33 6.17 -5.50
CA SER A 170 -4.47 5.51 -4.87
C SER A 170 -4.36 5.59 -3.36
N PHE A 171 -5.41 6.04 -2.69
CA PHE A 171 -5.41 6.30 -1.25
C PHE A 171 -6.66 5.75 -0.59
N VAL A 172 -6.52 5.16 0.60
CA VAL A 172 -7.66 4.75 1.44
C VAL A 172 -7.67 5.53 2.74
N LEU A 173 -8.82 6.12 3.09
CA LEU A 173 -8.97 7.01 4.24
C LEU A 173 -9.48 6.27 5.48
N PHE A 174 -8.80 6.47 6.61
CA PHE A 174 -9.21 5.95 7.92
C PHE A 174 -9.33 7.08 8.95
N PRO A 175 -10.54 7.42 9.43
CA PRO A 175 -10.74 8.55 10.32
C PRO A 175 -10.54 8.22 11.80
N LYS A 176 -9.74 9.03 12.51
CA LYS A 176 -9.78 9.11 13.97
C LYS A 176 -10.84 10.14 14.38
N VAL A 177 -12.06 9.66 14.55
CA VAL A 177 -13.21 10.49 14.95
C VAL A 177 -13.10 10.89 16.44
N PRO A 178 -13.37 12.15 16.81
CA PRO A 178 -13.47 12.56 18.21
C PRO A 178 -14.49 11.73 19.00
N ASP A 179 -14.14 11.32 20.22
CA ASP A 179 -15.01 10.44 21.02
C ASP A 179 -16.39 11.05 21.32
N ALA A 180 -16.48 12.38 21.41
CA ALA A 180 -17.75 13.08 21.61
C ALA A 180 -18.74 12.95 20.44
N LEU A 181 -18.28 12.55 19.26
CA LEU A 181 -19.12 12.29 18.08
C LEU A 181 -19.45 10.79 17.91
N LYS A 182 -18.84 9.92 18.71
CA LYS A 182 -19.14 8.48 18.67
C LYS A 182 -20.48 8.20 19.33
N SER A 183 -21.25 7.28 18.76
CA SER A 183 -22.56 6.88 19.27
C SER A 183 -22.80 5.39 19.05
N PRO A 184 -23.74 4.75 19.78
CA PRO A 184 -24.02 3.32 19.62
C PRO A 184 -24.49 2.93 18.21
N THR A 185 -25.09 3.87 17.47
CA THR A 185 -25.60 3.65 16.11
C THR A 185 -24.71 4.25 15.01
N GLY A 186 -23.57 4.84 15.37
CA GLY A 186 -22.57 5.35 14.42
C GLY A 186 -23.05 6.49 13.53
N VAL A 187 -23.94 7.37 14.00
CA VAL A 187 -24.60 8.38 13.14
C VAL A 187 -23.65 9.36 12.44
N GLU A 188 -22.45 9.56 12.98
CA GLU A 188 -21.42 10.41 12.37
C GLU A 188 -20.84 9.81 11.08
N ALA A 189 -21.03 8.51 10.84
CA ALA A 189 -20.54 7.81 9.64
C ALA A 189 -21.09 8.36 8.32
N TYR A 190 -22.29 8.96 8.36
CA TYR A 190 -22.98 9.53 7.21
C TYR A 190 -23.29 11.02 7.39
N ASN A 191 -22.52 11.71 8.24
CA ASN A 191 -22.58 13.16 8.32
C ASN A 191 -21.91 13.77 7.07
N ASP A 192 -22.68 14.41 6.20
CA ASP A 192 -22.17 15.02 4.96
C ASP A 192 -21.10 16.10 5.19
N ASN A 193 -21.03 16.66 6.40
CA ASN A 193 -20.00 17.60 6.86
C ASN A 193 -18.97 16.97 7.82
N GLY A 194 -19.04 15.66 8.02
CA GLY A 194 -18.08 14.91 8.83
C GLY A 194 -16.69 14.90 8.23
N LEU A 195 -15.73 14.36 8.99
CA LEU A 195 -14.31 14.34 8.62
C LEU A 195 -14.08 13.71 7.24
N VAL A 196 -14.57 12.48 7.01
CA VAL A 196 -14.34 11.75 5.75
C VAL A 196 -14.92 12.49 4.53
N PRO A 197 -16.21 12.88 4.49
CA PRO A 197 -16.75 13.62 3.36
C PRO A 197 -16.04 14.96 3.07
N ARG A 198 -15.62 15.71 4.10
CA ARG A 198 -14.84 16.94 3.89
C ARG A 198 -13.46 16.65 3.29
N THR A 199 -12.80 15.60 3.78
CA THR A 199 -11.51 15.16 3.26
C THR A 199 -11.58 14.71 1.80
N ILE A 200 -12.59 13.92 1.42
CA ILE A 200 -12.76 13.46 0.03
C ILE A 200 -12.91 14.66 -0.90
N ARG A 201 -13.79 15.62 -0.57
CA ARG A 201 -14.00 16.82 -1.38
C ARG A 201 -12.72 17.64 -1.53
N LEU A 202 -11.95 17.80 -0.45
CA LEU A 202 -10.67 18.51 -0.50
C LEU A 202 -9.67 17.80 -1.43
N LEU A 203 -9.56 16.47 -1.33
CA LEU A 203 -8.68 15.68 -2.17
C LEU A 203 -9.09 15.75 -3.65
N LYS A 204 -10.38 15.64 -3.95
CA LYS A 204 -10.89 15.72 -5.33
C LYS A 204 -10.79 17.11 -5.93
N ASP A 205 -10.91 18.17 -5.14
CA ASP A 205 -10.62 19.55 -5.58
C ASP A 205 -9.15 19.73 -5.98
N LYS A 206 -8.23 19.23 -5.15
CA LYS A 206 -6.79 19.43 -5.38
C LYS A 206 -6.17 18.47 -6.38
N PHE A 207 -6.67 17.24 -6.42
CA PHE A 207 -6.09 16.14 -7.18
C PHE A 207 -7.21 15.30 -7.83
N PRO A 208 -7.91 15.84 -8.84
CA PRO A 208 -9.08 15.18 -9.43
C PRO A 208 -8.77 13.81 -10.08
N ASP A 209 -7.51 13.54 -10.38
CA ASP A 209 -7.03 12.32 -11.05
C ASP A 209 -6.58 11.19 -10.11
N ILE A 210 -6.61 11.39 -8.79
CA ILE A 210 -6.32 10.31 -7.83
C ILE A 210 -7.54 9.42 -7.62
N ILE A 211 -7.28 8.18 -7.18
CA ILE A 211 -8.32 7.24 -6.75
C ILE A 211 -8.44 7.31 -5.23
N VAL A 212 -9.63 7.65 -4.75
CA VAL A 212 -10.00 7.70 -3.34
C VAL A 212 -10.87 6.49 -3.02
N TYR A 213 -10.27 5.57 -2.27
CA TYR A 213 -10.94 4.48 -1.59
C TYR A 213 -11.42 4.97 -0.22
N THR A 214 -12.61 4.56 0.19
CA THR A 214 -13.13 4.85 1.53
C THR A 214 -13.49 3.58 2.26
N ASP A 215 -13.29 3.57 3.58
CA ASP A 215 -13.75 2.51 4.45
C ASP A 215 -15.25 2.70 4.78
N VAL A 216 -16.03 1.62 4.65
CA VAL A 216 -17.44 1.56 5.06
C VAL A 216 -17.54 0.53 6.19
N ALA A 217 -17.56 1.04 7.42
CA ALA A 217 -17.68 0.31 8.68
C ALA A 217 -18.00 1.30 9.80
N LEU A 218 -18.64 0.84 10.88
CA LEU A 218 -19.04 1.72 11.99
C LEU A 218 -17.99 1.80 13.11
N ASP A 219 -16.92 1.00 13.13
CA ASP A 219 -15.99 0.96 14.26
C ASP A 219 -15.28 2.29 14.59
N PRO A 220 -15.00 3.21 13.65
CA PRO A 220 -14.47 4.53 14.00
C PRO A 220 -15.51 5.46 14.63
N TYR A 221 -16.80 5.19 14.40
CA TYR A 221 -17.95 6.02 14.77
C TYR A 221 -18.77 5.44 15.93
N SER A 222 -18.55 4.16 16.24
CA SER A 222 -19.22 3.44 17.31
C SER A 222 -18.62 3.79 18.67
N SER A 223 -19.48 4.04 19.66
CA SER A 223 -19.03 4.15 21.05
C SER A 223 -18.51 2.83 21.63
N ASP A 224 -18.79 1.70 20.99
CA ASP A 224 -18.45 0.36 21.47
C ASP A 224 -17.24 -0.26 20.74
N GLY A 225 -16.84 0.31 19.59
CA GLY A 225 -15.69 -0.14 18.80
C GLY A 225 -15.94 -1.39 17.93
N HIS A 226 -17.21 -1.78 17.78
CA HIS A 226 -17.65 -2.82 16.84
C HIS A 226 -17.96 -2.24 15.46
N ASP A 227 -17.80 -3.06 14.41
CA ASP A 227 -18.03 -2.66 13.01
C ASP A 227 -19.53 -2.44 12.73
N GLY A 228 -20.41 -2.86 13.65
CA GLY A 228 -21.87 -2.74 13.59
C GLY A 228 -22.54 -2.33 14.90
N ILE A 229 -23.86 -2.15 14.85
CA ILE A 229 -24.71 -1.80 15.99
C ILE A 229 -24.76 -2.97 16.97
N VAL A 230 -24.55 -2.69 18.25
CA VAL A 230 -24.60 -3.72 19.31
C VAL A 230 -25.93 -3.65 20.07
N ARG A 231 -26.62 -4.79 20.16
CA ARG A 231 -27.79 -4.98 21.03
C ARG A 231 -27.34 -5.15 22.48
N GLU A 232 -28.27 -4.93 23.42
CA GLU A 232 -28.01 -5.02 24.87
C GLU A 232 -27.43 -6.37 25.34
N ASP A 233 -27.71 -7.47 24.63
CA ASP A 233 -27.18 -8.80 24.92
C ASP A 233 -25.79 -9.07 24.28
N GLY A 234 -25.19 -8.06 23.65
CA GLY A 234 -23.88 -8.15 23.00
C GLY A 234 -23.90 -8.68 21.58
N VAL A 235 -25.08 -8.94 21.00
CA VAL A 235 -25.21 -9.35 19.59
C VAL A 235 -24.98 -8.15 18.67
N ILE A 236 -24.13 -8.33 17.65
CA ILE A 236 -23.93 -7.35 16.58
C ILE A 236 -25.05 -7.57 15.57
N LEU A 237 -25.89 -6.56 15.39
CA LEU A 237 -27.08 -6.65 14.53
C LEU A 237 -26.69 -6.53 13.06
N ASN A 238 -27.03 -7.52 12.24
CA ASN A 238 -26.67 -7.56 10.83
C ASN A 238 -27.41 -6.48 10.01
N ASP A 239 -28.72 -6.63 9.87
CA ASP A 239 -29.53 -5.87 8.92
C ASP A 239 -29.61 -4.38 9.29
N GLU A 240 -29.74 -4.07 10.58
CA GLU A 240 -29.73 -2.69 11.08
C GLU A 240 -28.37 -2.01 10.86
N THR A 241 -27.27 -2.77 10.92
CA THR A 241 -25.94 -2.27 10.57
C THR A 241 -25.87 -2.00 9.08
N VAL A 242 -26.25 -2.96 8.23
CA VAL A 242 -26.25 -2.82 6.77
C VAL A 242 -27.04 -1.57 6.34
N TYR A 243 -28.16 -1.27 6.98
CA TYR A 243 -28.93 -0.05 6.72
C TYR A 243 -28.12 1.24 6.97
N GLN A 244 -27.30 1.30 8.02
CA GLN A 244 -26.44 2.45 8.30
C GLN A 244 -25.24 2.50 7.33
N LEU A 245 -24.66 1.36 6.98
CA LEU A 245 -23.55 1.27 6.03
C LEU A 245 -23.96 1.76 4.63
N CYS A 246 -25.20 1.49 4.20
CA CYS A 246 -25.75 2.04 2.96
C CYS A 246 -25.73 3.59 2.96
N LYS A 247 -26.13 4.22 4.07
CA LYS A 247 -26.08 5.69 4.21
C LYS A 247 -24.66 6.22 4.18
N GLN A 248 -23.73 5.52 4.85
CA GLN A 248 -22.31 5.89 4.85
C GLN A 248 -21.73 5.83 3.44
N ALA A 249 -21.96 4.73 2.70
CA ALA A 249 -21.49 4.56 1.33
C ALA A 249 -22.05 5.67 0.42
N VAL A 250 -23.35 5.96 0.49
CA VAL A 250 -23.97 7.05 -0.29
C VAL A 250 -23.39 8.43 0.05
N SER A 251 -23.17 8.75 1.34
CA SER A 251 -22.56 10.02 1.75
C SER A 251 -21.12 10.16 1.22
N GLN A 252 -20.33 9.09 1.28
CA GLN A 252 -18.96 9.05 0.74
C GLN A 252 -18.94 9.17 -0.79
N ALA A 253 -19.84 8.49 -1.50
CA ALA A 253 -20.02 8.61 -2.94
C ALA A 253 -20.40 10.05 -3.35
N ARG A 254 -21.36 10.67 -2.64
CA ARG A 254 -21.76 12.07 -2.84
C ARG A 254 -20.61 13.06 -2.60
N ALA A 255 -19.65 12.71 -1.74
CA ALA A 255 -18.45 13.50 -1.51
C ALA A 255 -17.38 13.35 -2.61
N GLY A 256 -17.51 12.33 -3.47
CA GLY A 256 -16.62 12.06 -4.60
C GLY A 256 -15.68 10.87 -4.41
N ALA A 257 -16.02 9.89 -3.57
CA ALA A 257 -15.26 8.65 -3.49
C ALA A 257 -15.37 7.87 -4.81
N ASP A 258 -14.26 7.29 -5.29
CA ASP A 258 -14.29 6.45 -6.49
C ASP A 258 -14.63 4.99 -6.15
N VAL A 259 -14.17 4.54 -4.98
CA VAL A 259 -14.36 3.17 -4.51
C VAL A 259 -14.79 3.19 -3.04
N VAL A 260 -15.98 2.64 -2.75
CA VAL A 260 -16.37 2.36 -1.36
C VAL A 260 -15.95 0.94 -1.00
N SER A 261 -15.42 0.77 0.20
CA SER A 261 -14.78 -0.49 0.60
C SER A 261 -15.39 -1.02 1.91
N PRO A 262 -16.53 -1.74 1.85
CA PRO A 262 -17.19 -2.28 3.04
C PRO A 262 -16.28 -3.27 3.74
N SER A 263 -15.86 -2.92 4.96
CA SER A 263 -14.94 -3.73 5.76
C SER A 263 -15.60 -4.40 6.96
N ASP A 264 -16.91 -4.21 7.13
CA ASP A 264 -17.71 -4.60 8.29
C ASP A 264 -17.92 -6.12 8.48
N MET A 265 -17.89 -6.91 7.40
CA MET A 265 -18.20 -8.36 7.39
C MET A 265 -19.65 -8.69 7.82
N MET A 266 -20.62 -7.82 7.53
CA MET A 266 -22.05 -8.18 7.66
C MET A 266 -22.52 -8.97 6.44
N ASP A 267 -23.47 -9.88 6.62
CA ASP A 267 -24.04 -10.65 5.53
C ASP A 267 -24.94 -9.76 4.65
N GLY A 268 -24.79 -9.86 3.31
CA GLY A 268 -25.63 -9.14 2.33
C GLY A 268 -25.32 -7.65 2.14
N ARG A 269 -24.25 -7.12 2.78
CA ARG A 269 -23.94 -5.69 2.71
C ARG A 269 -23.60 -5.22 1.30
N VAL A 270 -22.96 -6.05 0.48
CA VAL A 270 -22.50 -5.65 -0.87
C VAL A 270 -23.70 -5.32 -1.73
N GLY A 271 -24.69 -6.22 -1.78
CA GLY A 271 -25.89 -6.04 -2.60
C GLY A 271 -26.76 -4.87 -2.13
N ALA A 272 -26.84 -4.68 -0.80
CA ALA A 272 -27.54 -3.55 -0.20
C ALA A 272 -26.87 -2.21 -0.53
N ILE A 273 -25.54 -2.13 -0.38
CA ILE A 273 -24.76 -0.93 -0.71
C ILE A 273 -24.84 -0.62 -2.21
N ARG A 274 -24.69 -1.62 -3.08
CA ARG A 274 -24.84 -1.47 -4.54
C ARG A 274 -26.21 -0.88 -4.89
N SER A 275 -27.28 -1.46 -4.33
CA SER A 275 -28.65 -0.98 -4.55
C SER A 275 -28.84 0.46 -4.05
N ALA A 276 -28.28 0.82 -2.90
CA ALA A 276 -28.36 2.17 -2.35
C ALA A 276 -27.60 3.20 -3.21
N LEU A 277 -26.41 2.85 -3.69
CA LEU A 277 -25.63 3.68 -4.61
C LEU A 277 -26.38 3.89 -5.93
N ASP A 278 -26.93 2.82 -6.51
CA ASP A 278 -27.70 2.89 -7.76
C ASP A 278 -28.96 3.74 -7.63
N ALA A 279 -29.68 3.63 -6.52
CA ALA A 279 -30.89 4.42 -6.26
C ALA A 279 -30.61 5.93 -6.22
N GLU A 280 -29.40 6.33 -5.86
CA GLU A 280 -28.94 7.73 -5.80
C GLU A 280 -28.18 8.16 -7.06
N GLY A 281 -28.07 7.28 -8.07
CA GLY A 281 -27.40 7.57 -9.35
C GLY A 281 -25.89 7.43 -9.34
N PHE A 282 -25.30 6.77 -8.34
CA PHE A 282 -23.86 6.51 -8.24
C PHE A 282 -23.47 5.18 -8.90
N ASN A 283 -23.90 4.96 -10.15
CA ASN A 283 -23.66 3.71 -10.88
C ASN A 283 -22.17 3.45 -11.16
N ASP A 284 -21.37 4.52 -11.30
CA ASP A 284 -19.93 4.43 -11.61
C ASP A 284 -19.03 4.26 -10.38
N VAL A 285 -19.59 4.31 -9.16
CA VAL A 285 -18.81 4.11 -7.92
C VAL A 285 -18.60 2.61 -7.70
N SER A 286 -17.34 2.20 -7.59
CA SER A 286 -16.98 0.79 -7.42
C SER A 286 -17.10 0.33 -5.96
N ILE A 287 -17.28 -0.97 -5.77
CA ILE A 287 -17.26 -1.64 -4.47
C ILE A 287 -16.04 -2.56 -4.38
N MET A 288 -15.10 -2.23 -3.49
CA MET A 288 -14.03 -3.14 -3.08
C MET A 288 -14.42 -3.85 -1.78
N SER A 289 -15.02 -5.02 -1.93
CA SER A 289 -15.50 -5.78 -0.79
C SER A 289 -14.36 -6.40 0.00
N TYR A 290 -14.36 -6.26 1.33
CA TYR A 290 -13.51 -7.04 2.22
C TYR A 290 -14.05 -8.46 2.36
N THR A 291 -14.05 -9.20 1.26
CA THR A 291 -14.64 -10.53 1.11
C THR A 291 -14.10 -11.55 2.10
N ALA A 292 -12.77 -11.59 2.28
CA ALA A 292 -12.15 -12.52 3.22
C ALA A 292 -11.38 -11.76 4.30
N LYS A 293 -12.11 -11.14 5.24
CA LYS A 293 -11.55 -10.46 6.42
C LYS A 293 -11.60 -11.37 7.64
N TYR A 294 -10.43 -11.81 8.09
CA TYR A 294 -10.28 -12.74 9.20
C TYR A 294 -10.25 -12.05 10.57
N ALA A 295 -10.71 -12.74 11.61
CA ALA A 295 -10.62 -12.38 13.03
C ALA A 295 -9.17 -12.50 13.52
N SER A 296 -8.33 -11.57 13.07
CA SER A 296 -6.87 -11.66 13.18
C SER A 296 -6.29 -10.83 14.34
N SER A 297 -5.19 -11.33 14.90
CA SER A 297 -4.39 -10.60 15.90
C SER A 297 -3.39 -9.60 15.30
N PHE A 298 -3.24 -9.55 13.97
CA PHE A 298 -2.34 -8.61 13.29
C PHE A 298 -2.86 -7.16 13.24
N TYR A 299 -4.07 -6.89 13.75
CA TYR A 299 -4.69 -5.56 13.70
C TYR A 299 -4.33 -4.63 14.87
N GLY A 300 -3.56 -5.10 15.86
CA GLY A 300 -3.24 -4.33 17.07
C GLY A 300 -2.77 -2.90 16.80
N PRO A 301 -1.74 -2.69 15.96
CA PRO A 301 -1.25 -1.33 15.68
C PRO A 301 -2.25 -0.40 14.99
N PHE A 302 -3.13 -0.92 14.11
CA PHE A 302 -4.21 -0.15 13.49
C PHE A 302 -5.24 0.31 14.52
N ARG A 303 -5.60 -0.58 15.45
CA ARG A 303 -6.56 -0.25 16.51
C ARG A 303 -6.00 0.79 17.47
N GLU A 304 -4.68 0.84 17.69
CA GLU A 304 -4.03 1.96 18.38
C GLU A 304 -4.11 3.26 17.56
N ALA A 305 -3.88 3.20 16.25
CA ALA A 305 -3.94 4.37 15.36
C ALA A 305 -5.31 5.07 15.39
N LEU A 306 -6.39 4.29 15.42
CA LEU A 306 -7.77 4.81 15.47
C LEU A 306 -8.37 4.86 16.87
N ASP A 307 -7.72 4.25 17.87
CA ASP A 307 -8.27 4.03 19.20
C ASP A 307 -9.74 3.55 19.10
N SER A 308 -9.86 2.41 18.41
CA SER A 308 -11.10 1.73 18.00
C SER A 308 -11.12 0.25 18.43
N ASN A 309 -10.36 -0.09 19.48
CA ASN A 309 -10.47 -1.41 20.09
C ASN A 309 -11.93 -1.64 20.56
N PRO A 310 -12.52 -2.82 20.31
CA PRO A 310 -13.78 -3.18 20.93
C PRO A 310 -13.69 -2.98 22.44
N ARG A 311 -14.65 -2.27 23.02
CA ARG A 311 -14.68 -2.01 24.47
C ARG A 311 -14.98 -3.29 25.26
N PHE A 312 -15.60 -4.28 24.62
CA PHE A 312 -15.87 -5.60 25.15
C PHE A 312 -15.79 -6.66 24.03
N GLY A 313 -15.70 -7.93 24.44
CA GLY A 313 -15.75 -9.06 23.52
C GLY A 313 -14.63 -9.11 22.47
N ASP A 314 -14.95 -9.70 21.33
CA ASP A 314 -14.07 -9.77 20.17
C ASP A 314 -14.89 -9.63 18.86
N LYS A 315 -14.21 -9.75 17.71
CA LYS A 315 -14.84 -9.61 16.38
C LYS A 315 -15.16 -10.98 15.73
N LYS A 316 -15.13 -12.09 16.48
CA LYS A 316 -15.24 -13.47 15.92
C LYS A 316 -16.65 -13.87 15.52
N THR A 317 -17.68 -13.09 15.86
CA THR A 317 -19.07 -13.37 15.46
C THR A 317 -19.39 -12.91 14.04
N TYR A 318 -18.45 -12.22 13.37
CA TYR A 318 -18.61 -11.73 11.99
C TYR A 318 -17.32 -11.81 11.17
N GLN A 319 -16.14 -11.55 11.76
CA GLN A 319 -14.88 -11.79 11.04
C GLN A 319 -14.56 -13.29 11.00
N MET A 320 -14.05 -13.75 9.85
CA MET A 320 -13.83 -15.16 9.58
C MET A 320 -12.83 -15.82 10.54
N ASN A 321 -13.01 -17.11 10.80
CA ASN A 321 -12.05 -17.88 11.58
C ASN A 321 -10.75 -18.13 10.78
N PRO A 322 -9.55 -17.74 11.29
CA PRO A 322 -8.26 -18.00 10.64
C PRO A 322 -7.99 -19.47 10.23
N ALA A 323 -8.69 -20.43 10.83
CA ALA A 323 -8.57 -21.85 10.50
C ALA A 323 -9.34 -22.26 9.23
N ASN A 324 -10.17 -21.38 8.66
CA ASN A 324 -11.09 -21.72 7.58
C ASN A 324 -10.63 -21.12 6.24
N TYR A 325 -10.29 -21.96 5.26
CA TYR A 325 -10.06 -21.49 3.89
C TYR A 325 -11.27 -21.69 2.97
N ARG A 326 -12.05 -22.78 3.17
CA ARG A 326 -13.22 -23.09 2.32
C ARG A 326 -14.34 -22.07 2.44
N GLU A 327 -14.48 -21.47 3.62
CA GLU A 327 -15.44 -20.40 3.90
C GLU A 327 -15.20 -19.17 3.01
N ALA A 328 -13.94 -18.87 2.67
CA ALA A 328 -13.61 -17.76 1.77
C ALA A 328 -14.23 -17.90 0.38
N LEU A 329 -14.48 -19.13 -0.09
CA LEU A 329 -15.16 -19.37 -1.36
C LEU A 329 -16.67 -19.08 -1.27
N LEU A 330 -17.27 -19.26 -0.09
CA LEU A 330 -18.68 -18.91 0.15
C LEU A 330 -18.84 -17.39 0.13
N GLU A 331 -17.98 -16.68 0.87
CA GLU A 331 -17.93 -15.22 0.87
C GLU A 331 -17.68 -14.65 -0.52
N THR A 332 -16.75 -15.26 -1.27
CA THR A 332 -16.45 -14.86 -2.66
C THR A 332 -17.68 -15.00 -3.54
N ALA A 333 -18.34 -16.15 -3.51
CA ALA A 333 -19.52 -16.38 -4.34
C ALA A 333 -20.68 -15.43 -4.00
N ALA A 334 -20.85 -15.08 -2.73
CA ALA A 334 -21.86 -14.13 -2.28
C ALA A 334 -21.54 -12.72 -2.78
N ASP A 335 -20.36 -12.19 -2.48
CA ASP A 335 -19.95 -10.84 -2.87
C ASP A 335 -19.94 -10.64 -4.39
N GLU A 336 -19.52 -11.65 -5.17
CA GLU A 336 -19.60 -11.63 -6.63
C GLU A 336 -21.04 -11.55 -7.13
N ALA A 337 -21.93 -12.37 -6.58
CA ALA A 337 -23.35 -12.37 -6.96
C ALA A 337 -24.05 -11.07 -6.58
N GLU A 338 -23.57 -10.40 -5.53
CA GLU A 338 -24.10 -9.14 -5.01
C GLU A 338 -23.55 -7.90 -5.71
N GLY A 339 -22.57 -8.05 -6.60
CA GLY A 339 -22.06 -6.96 -7.45
C GLY A 339 -20.83 -6.25 -6.91
N ALA A 340 -19.94 -6.95 -6.18
CA ALA A 340 -18.60 -6.44 -5.90
C ALA A 340 -17.79 -6.28 -7.20
N ASP A 341 -17.00 -5.22 -7.29
CA ASP A 341 -16.10 -4.96 -8.42
C ASP A 341 -14.68 -5.48 -8.14
N ILE A 342 -14.29 -5.54 -6.86
CA ILE A 342 -12.96 -5.97 -6.39
C ILE A 342 -13.16 -6.80 -5.12
N LEU A 343 -12.50 -7.96 -5.03
CA LEU A 343 -12.52 -8.81 -3.84
C LEU A 343 -11.22 -8.62 -3.04
N LEU A 344 -11.32 -8.46 -1.73
CA LEU A 344 -10.15 -8.20 -0.86
C LEU A 344 -9.94 -9.29 0.20
N VAL A 345 -8.69 -9.71 0.35
CA VAL A 345 -8.22 -10.57 1.46
C VAL A 345 -7.51 -9.73 2.52
N LYS A 346 -7.87 -9.93 3.79
CA LYS A 346 -7.27 -9.24 4.94
C LYS A 346 -7.17 -10.18 6.16
N PRO A 347 -6.00 -10.35 6.80
CA PRO A 347 -4.67 -9.80 6.46
C PRO A 347 -4.03 -10.34 5.16
N GLY A 348 -2.85 -9.83 4.81
CA GLY A 348 -2.16 -10.13 3.55
C GLY A 348 -1.22 -11.34 3.66
N LEU A 349 0.01 -11.12 4.14
CA LEU A 349 1.07 -12.15 4.15
C LEU A 349 0.70 -13.46 4.87
N PRO A 350 -0.06 -13.46 5.98
CA PRO A 350 -0.44 -14.71 6.62
C PRO A 350 -1.50 -15.51 5.86
N TYR A 351 -2.06 -14.94 4.78
CA TYR A 351 -3.19 -15.49 4.01
C TYR A 351 -2.92 -15.50 2.49
N LEU A 352 -1.65 -15.67 2.09
CA LEU A 352 -1.25 -15.76 0.66
C LEU A 352 -1.95 -16.92 -0.06
N ASP A 353 -2.23 -18.00 0.65
CA ASP A 353 -3.00 -19.14 0.18
C ASP A 353 -4.46 -18.76 -0.13
N ILE A 354 -5.07 -17.89 0.67
CA ILE A 354 -6.42 -17.36 0.42
C ILE A 354 -6.44 -16.40 -0.77
N ILE A 355 -5.42 -15.53 -0.90
CA ILE A 355 -5.26 -14.67 -2.09
C ILE A 355 -5.17 -15.53 -3.34
N ARG A 356 -4.40 -16.62 -3.28
CA ARG A 356 -4.31 -17.56 -4.40
C ARG A 356 -5.64 -18.26 -4.67
N LEU A 357 -6.32 -18.71 -3.62
CA LEU A 357 -7.61 -19.37 -3.72
C LEU A 357 -8.65 -18.49 -4.43
N LEU A 358 -8.77 -17.22 -4.04
CA LEU A 358 -9.66 -16.28 -4.71
C LEU A 358 -9.26 -16.07 -6.17
N ARG A 359 -7.97 -15.84 -6.44
CA ARG A 359 -7.50 -15.61 -7.81
C ARG A 359 -7.68 -16.82 -8.74
N ASP A 360 -7.69 -18.04 -8.21
CA ASP A 360 -7.93 -19.26 -8.98
C ASP A 360 -9.43 -19.53 -9.22
N ASN A 361 -10.33 -18.90 -8.45
CA ASN A 361 -11.77 -19.17 -8.48
C ASN A 361 -12.64 -17.96 -8.87
N SER A 362 -12.06 -16.78 -9.02
CA SER A 362 -12.74 -15.54 -9.40
C SER A 362 -12.09 -14.90 -10.62
N ALA A 363 -12.91 -14.27 -11.46
CA ALA A 363 -12.45 -13.42 -12.56
C ALA A 363 -12.27 -11.94 -12.14
N LEU A 364 -12.74 -11.55 -10.96
CA LEU A 364 -12.62 -10.19 -10.47
C LEU A 364 -11.18 -9.85 -10.07
N PRO A 365 -10.79 -8.56 -10.11
CA PRO A 365 -9.56 -8.09 -9.50
C PRO A 365 -9.47 -8.48 -8.02
N ILE A 366 -8.29 -8.95 -7.61
CA ILE A 366 -8.03 -9.34 -6.22
C ILE A 366 -7.18 -8.28 -5.54
N ALA A 367 -7.68 -7.72 -4.44
CA ALA A 367 -6.93 -6.86 -3.55
C ALA A 367 -6.39 -7.64 -2.34
N ALA A 368 -5.27 -7.19 -1.80
CA ALA A 368 -4.72 -7.70 -0.54
C ALA A 368 -4.30 -6.55 0.37
N TYR A 369 -4.57 -6.67 1.67
CA TYR A 369 -4.16 -5.67 2.65
C TYR A 369 -2.98 -6.19 3.47
N GLN A 370 -1.78 -5.64 3.23
CA GLN A 370 -0.65 -5.79 4.16
C GLN A 370 -0.90 -4.95 5.41
N VAL A 371 -1.40 -5.57 6.46
CA VAL A 371 -1.98 -4.85 7.59
C VAL A 371 -0.94 -4.25 8.52
N SER A 372 -1.41 -3.47 9.49
CA SER A 372 -0.58 -2.71 10.40
C SER A 372 0.42 -3.56 11.18
N GLY A 373 0.03 -4.75 11.65
CA GLY A 373 0.94 -5.67 12.33
C GLY A 373 2.04 -6.21 11.44
N GLU A 374 1.73 -6.51 10.17
CA GLU A 374 2.73 -6.94 9.19
C GLU A 374 3.76 -5.82 8.92
N TYR A 375 3.29 -4.58 8.75
CA TYR A 375 4.13 -3.41 8.62
C TYR A 375 5.06 -3.23 9.83
N SER A 376 4.49 -3.22 11.04
CA SER A 376 5.24 -2.98 12.28
C SER A 376 6.25 -4.08 12.58
N MET A 377 5.96 -5.34 12.22
CA MET A 377 6.92 -6.44 12.34
C MET A 377 8.16 -6.22 11.47
N ILE A 378 7.98 -5.79 10.22
CA ILE A 378 9.10 -5.50 9.31
C ILE A 378 9.90 -4.29 9.82
N LYS A 379 9.21 -3.20 10.21
CA LYS A 379 9.87 -2.02 10.80
C LYS A 379 10.66 -2.34 12.07
N ALA A 380 10.11 -3.15 12.96
CA ALA A 380 10.79 -3.55 14.19
C ALA A 380 12.03 -4.40 13.89
N GLY A 381 11.93 -5.38 12.97
CA GLY A 381 13.06 -6.19 12.54
C GLY A 381 14.17 -5.36 11.89
N GLY A 382 13.80 -4.37 11.07
CA GLY A 382 14.70 -3.40 10.46
C GLY A 382 15.44 -2.53 11.48
N ALA A 383 14.69 -1.91 12.40
CA ALA A 383 15.26 -1.07 13.45
C ALA A 383 16.22 -1.82 14.38
N LEU A 384 16.00 -3.12 14.60
CA LEU A 384 16.87 -3.99 15.38
C LEU A 384 18.01 -4.63 14.56
N ASN A 385 18.14 -4.29 13.27
CA ASN A 385 19.10 -4.90 12.33
C ASN A 385 19.01 -6.44 12.25
N MET A 386 17.84 -7.01 12.54
CA MET A 386 17.59 -8.45 12.40
C MET A 386 17.38 -8.85 10.93
N ILE A 387 16.88 -7.91 10.14
CA ILE A 387 16.62 -8.03 8.71
C ILE A 387 17.02 -6.76 7.98
N ASP A 388 17.27 -6.89 6.67
CA ASP A 388 17.34 -5.75 5.76
C ASP A 388 15.91 -5.30 5.44
N GLU A 389 15.48 -4.20 6.08
CA GLU A 389 14.09 -3.71 6.00
C GLU A 389 13.64 -3.47 4.56
N GLU A 390 14.46 -2.81 3.75
CA GLU A 390 14.12 -2.45 2.37
C GLU A 390 13.91 -3.70 1.52
N LYS A 391 14.82 -4.68 1.64
CA LYS A 391 14.72 -5.95 0.89
C LYS A 391 13.52 -6.77 1.33
N VAL A 392 13.28 -6.89 2.64
CA VAL A 392 12.14 -7.67 3.16
C VAL A 392 10.81 -6.98 2.84
N MET A 393 10.74 -5.65 2.91
CA MET A 393 9.58 -4.87 2.44
C MET A 393 9.29 -5.21 0.98
N MET A 394 10.26 -5.07 0.07
CA MET A 394 10.03 -5.35 -1.35
C MET A 394 9.68 -6.81 -1.63
N GLU A 395 10.32 -7.76 -0.94
CA GLU A 395 10.01 -9.19 -1.05
C GLU A 395 8.58 -9.50 -0.56
N SER A 396 8.14 -8.87 0.53
CA SER A 396 6.79 -9.06 1.07
C SER A 396 5.70 -8.61 0.08
N LEU A 397 5.88 -7.47 -0.57
CA LEU A 397 4.96 -6.96 -1.59
C LEU A 397 4.98 -7.84 -2.85
N MET A 398 6.16 -8.34 -3.23
CA MET A 398 6.28 -9.30 -4.33
C MET A 398 5.54 -10.62 -4.03
N CYS A 399 5.59 -11.10 -2.78
CA CYS A 399 4.83 -12.28 -2.34
C CYS A 399 3.33 -12.09 -2.51
N LEU A 400 2.78 -10.93 -2.14
CA LEU A 400 1.37 -10.59 -2.33
C LEU A 400 0.99 -10.54 -3.82
N ARG A 401 1.78 -9.85 -4.66
CA ARG A 401 1.55 -9.83 -6.13
C ARG A 401 1.61 -11.22 -6.73
N ARG A 402 2.62 -12.02 -6.36
CA ARG A 402 2.80 -13.40 -6.87
C ARG A 402 1.65 -14.32 -6.44
N ALA A 403 1.12 -14.13 -5.24
CA ALA A 403 -0.03 -14.88 -4.75
C ALA A 403 -1.31 -14.56 -5.53
N GLY A 404 -1.40 -13.42 -6.23
CA GLY A 404 -2.52 -13.09 -7.11
C GLY A 404 -3.11 -11.71 -6.93
N ALA A 405 -2.61 -10.90 -6.00
CA ALA A 405 -3.13 -9.56 -5.79
C ALA A 405 -2.82 -8.66 -7.00
N ASP A 406 -3.84 -8.01 -7.55
CA ASP A 406 -3.75 -6.95 -8.55
C ASP A 406 -3.52 -5.59 -7.87
N VAL A 407 -4.13 -5.41 -6.68
CA VAL A 407 -4.09 -4.21 -5.85
C VAL A 407 -3.57 -4.54 -4.45
N ILE A 408 -2.65 -3.75 -3.91
CA ILE A 408 -2.10 -3.95 -2.57
C ILE A 408 -2.29 -2.70 -1.72
N LEU A 409 -3.06 -2.81 -0.66
CA LEU A 409 -3.12 -1.81 0.40
C LEU A 409 -1.92 -2.03 1.33
N THR A 410 -1.03 -1.04 1.42
CA THR A 410 0.16 -1.14 2.27
C THR A 410 0.65 0.21 2.77
N TYR A 411 1.02 0.26 4.05
CA TYR A 411 1.66 1.41 4.68
C TYR A 411 3.08 1.65 4.14
N PHE A 412 3.67 0.67 3.45
CA PHE A 412 4.94 0.83 2.74
C PHE A 412 4.80 1.47 1.37
N ALA A 413 3.59 1.84 0.90
CA ALA A 413 3.35 2.20 -0.50
C ALA A 413 4.34 3.26 -1.03
N ARG A 414 4.54 4.36 -0.28
CA ARG A 414 5.47 5.43 -0.68
C ARG A 414 6.94 4.97 -0.64
N GLN A 415 7.33 4.20 0.37
CA GLN A 415 8.71 3.69 0.51
C GLN A 415 9.04 2.69 -0.61
N ALA A 416 8.16 1.74 -0.87
CA ALA A 416 8.30 0.77 -1.95
C ALA A 416 8.32 1.45 -3.33
N ALA A 417 7.45 2.44 -3.55
CA ALA A 417 7.43 3.20 -4.79
C ALA A 417 8.73 3.99 -5.02
N ALA A 418 9.31 4.60 -3.98
CA ALA A 418 10.61 5.27 -4.07
C ALA A 418 11.72 4.29 -4.52
N VAL A 419 11.77 3.09 -3.92
CA VAL A 419 12.70 2.01 -4.30
C VAL A 419 12.50 1.59 -5.76
N LEU A 420 11.25 1.47 -6.22
CA LEU A 420 10.92 1.13 -7.61
C LEU A 420 11.35 2.22 -8.61
N CYS A 421 11.23 3.49 -8.21
CA CYS A 421 11.65 4.65 -9.01
C CYS A 421 13.17 4.90 -9.00
N GLY A 422 13.95 4.16 -8.18
CA GLY A 422 15.39 4.42 -8.04
C GLY A 422 15.75 5.62 -7.17
N MET A 423 14.79 6.11 -6.39
CA MET A 423 15.03 7.03 -5.31
C MET A 423 15.36 6.17 -4.10
N GLY A 424 16.65 6.01 -3.80
CA GLY A 424 17.09 5.24 -2.61
C GLY A 424 16.40 5.75 -1.35
N SER A 425 16.16 4.85 -0.39
CA SER A 425 15.49 5.18 0.87
C SER A 425 16.14 6.42 1.52
N ALA A 426 15.37 7.52 1.61
CA ALA A 426 15.76 8.65 2.44
C ALA A 426 15.83 8.15 3.89
N LYS A 427 17.05 8.01 4.40
CA LYS A 427 17.33 7.61 5.79
C LYS A 427 16.81 8.63 6.78
#